data_AF-A0A5D4RAV9-F1
#
_entry.id   AF-A0A5D4RAV9-F1
#
_cell.length_a   1.000
_cell.length_b   1.000
_cell.length_c   1.000
_cell.angle_alpha   90.00
_cell.angle_beta   90.00
_cell.angle_gamma   90.00
#
_symmetry.space_group_name_H-M   'P 1'
#
loop_
_entity.id
_entity.type
_entity.pdbx_description
1 polymer ?
#
loop_
_entity_poly.entity_id
_entity_poly.type
_entity_poly.pdbx_seq_one_letter_code
_entity_poly.pdbx_strand_id
1 'polypeptide(L)'
;MDIKKKEKELGSFIGRVLRGAFGKGPGAVFATISPPYITVYMKDFMSQIEDRLLDTEQSKYVEKIRDMLMPALIEEIKVYIQMDIGVTIDEFYYDWNLESHSGMFVCISTEAAPEYSPYQNQEAVHKEVIQVSLEAEKAPGEVHSSLLNPRTLVIIRNEILVAVEKELIRQGYPEVLTLAKRDLEKRLFMEHRPQFERYLDAELENVFASWDFEQDKSVCLFILKPNNSRQQ
;
A
#
# COMPACT_ATOMS: atom_id res chain seq x y z
N MET A 1 -15.53 14.80 -17.13
CA MET A 1 -15.56 13.32 -17.25
C MET A 1 -15.72 12.78 -15.85
N ASP A 2 -16.60 11.81 -15.61
CA ASP A 2 -16.89 11.33 -14.25
C ASP A 2 -15.69 10.55 -13.67
N ILE A 3 -15.09 11.04 -12.59
CA ILE A 3 -13.95 10.40 -11.90
C ILE A 3 -14.28 8.94 -11.55
N LYS A 4 -15.52 8.67 -11.13
CA LYS A 4 -15.98 7.30 -10.80
C LYS A 4 -15.94 6.37 -11.99
N LYS A 5 -16.17 6.89 -13.19
CA LYS A 5 -16.06 6.11 -14.43
C LYS A 5 -14.59 5.72 -14.69
N LYS A 6 -13.66 6.69 -14.57
CA LYS A 6 -12.22 6.43 -14.72
C LYS A 6 -11.70 5.42 -13.67
N GLU A 7 -12.12 5.55 -12.42
CA GLU A 7 -11.79 4.60 -11.35
C GLU A 7 -12.28 3.18 -11.69
N LYS A 8 -13.50 3.03 -12.19
CA LYS A 8 -14.04 1.72 -12.59
C LYS A 8 -13.28 1.13 -13.78
N GLU A 9 -12.92 1.95 -14.76
CA GLU A 9 -12.15 1.55 -15.94
C GLU A 9 -10.74 1.10 -15.55
N LEU A 10 -10.05 1.87 -14.68
CA LEU A 10 -8.75 1.51 -14.10
C LEU A 10 -8.81 0.20 -13.32
N GLY A 11 -9.79 0.04 -12.43
CA GLY A 11 -9.94 -1.21 -11.68
C GLY A 11 -10.19 -2.42 -12.59
N SER A 12 -10.97 -2.24 -13.66
CA SER A 12 -11.21 -3.27 -14.67
C SER A 12 -9.96 -3.62 -15.47
N PHE A 13 -9.14 -2.62 -15.81
CA PHE A 13 -7.87 -2.81 -16.50
C PHE A 13 -6.87 -3.59 -15.64
N ILE A 14 -6.66 -3.17 -14.39
CA ILE A 14 -5.76 -3.84 -13.45
C ILE A 14 -6.18 -5.30 -13.22
N GLY A 15 -7.48 -5.55 -13.06
CA GLY A 15 -7.99 -6.92 -12.93
C GLY A 15 -7.65 -7.81 -14.14
N ARG A 16 -7.59 -7.26 -15.36
CA ARG A 16 -7.17 -8.00 -16.57
C ARG A 16 -5.66 -8.22 -16.61
N VAL A 17 -4.87 -7.19 -16.33
CA VAL A 17 -3.39 -7.27 -16.29
C VAL A 17 -2.95 -8.36 -15.32
N LEU A 18 -3.47 -8.33 -14.09
CA LEU A 18 -3.13 -9.32 -13.06
C LEU A 18 -3.63 -10.72 -13.43
N ARG A 19 -4.81 -10.85 -14.04
CA ARG A 19 -5.28 -12.16 -14.52
C ARG A 19 -4.35 -12.74 -15.59
N GLY A 20 -3.86 -11.90 -16.50
CA GLY A 20 -2.92 -12.32 -17.54
C GLY A 20 -1.60 -12.81 -16.97
N ALA A 21 -1.04 -12.08 -15.99
CA ALA A 21 0.25 -12.39 -15.39
C ALA A 21 0.21 -13.57 -14.41
N PHE A 22 -0.83 -13.65 -13.57
CA PHE A 22 -0.92 -14.61 -12.46
C PHE A 22 -1.84 -15.81 -12.75
N GLY A 23 -2.50 -15.84 -13.92
CA GLY A 23 -3.47 -16.89 -14.29
C GLY A 23 -4.82 -16.81 -13.55
N LYS A 24 -4.92 -16.02 -12.48
CA LYS A 24 -6.15 -15.64 -11.79
C LYS A 24 -6.12 -14.14 -11.51
N GLY A 25 -7.25 -13.47 -11.72
CA GLY A 25 -7.40 -12.07 -11.34
C GLY A 25 -8.04 -11.92 -9.95
N PRO A 26 -7.94 -10.74 -9.33
CA PRO A 26 -8.66 -10.42 -8.10
C PRO A 26 -10.18 -10.55 -8.29
N GLY A 27 -10.89 -10.94 -7.23
CA GLY A 27 -12.36 -11.00 -7.21
C GLY A 27 -13.00 -9.62 -7.22
N ALA A 28 -12.37 -8.64 -6.57
CA ALA A 28 -12.78 -7.24 -6.60
C ALA A 28 -11.58 -6.31 -6.67
N VAL A 29 -11.74 -5.18 -7.37
CA VAL A 29 -10.73 -4.12 -7.51
C VAL A 29 -11.40 -2.77 -7.27
N PHE A 30 -10.86 -2.01 -6.32
CA PHE A 30 -11.34 -0.68 -5.93
C PHE A 30 -10.23 0.33 -6.22
N ALA A 31 -10.39 1.12 -7.27
CA ALA A 31 -9.48 2.23 -7.54
C ALA A 31 -10.00 3.53 -6.93
N THR A 32 -9.11 4.40 -6.49
CA THR A 32 -9.39 5.77 -6.05
C THR A 32 -8.42 6.72 -6.75
N ILE A 33 -8.95 7.74 -7.43
CA ILE A 33 -8.17 8.81 -8.06
C ILE A 33 -8.36 10.08 -7.23
N SER A 34 -7.33 10.46 -6.49
CA SER A 34 -7.31 11.63 -5.60
C SER A 34 -5.93 12.27 -5.66
N PRO A 35 -5.68 13.21 -6.61
CA PRO A 35 -4.35 13.78 -6.84
C PRO A 35 -3.65 14.23 -5.56
N PRO A 36 -2.33 13.97 -5.42
CA PRO A 36 -1.42 13.30 -6.36
C PRO A 36 -1.54 11.77 -6.38
N TYR A 37 -2.46 11.19 -5.61
CA TYR A 37 -2.55 9.76 -5.39
C TYR A 37 -3.50 9.07 -6.36
N ILE A 38 -3.06 7.93 -6.89
CA ILE A 38 -3.97 6.91 -7.42
C ILE A 38 -3.72 5.65 -6.62
N THR A 39 -4.75 5.18 -5.92
CA THR A 39 -4.65 3.96 -5.10
C THR A 39 -5.56 2.88 -5.65
N VAL A 40 -5.13 1.63 -5.50
CA VAL A 40 -5.89 0.47 -5.94
C VAL A 40 -5.85 -0.54 -4.82
N TYR A 41 -7.01 -1.01 -4.39
CA TYR A 41 -7.15 -2.06 -3.40
C TYR A 41 -7.85 -3.26 -4.04
N MET A 42 -7.33 -4.46 -3.79
CA MET A 42 -7.76 -5.70 -4.43
C MET A 42 -8.13 -6.74 -3.38
N LYS A 43 -9.23 -7.46 -3.61
CA LYS A 43 -9.68 -8.57 -2.75
C LYS A 43 -9.74 -9.88 -3.53
N ASP A 44 -9.70 -10.99 -2.79
CA ASP A 44 -9.82 -12.37 -3.29
C ASP A 44 -8.78 -12.71 -4.36
N PHE A 45 -7.54 -12.28 -4.14
CA PHE A 45 -6.42 -12.43 -5.05
C PHE A 45 -5.42 -13.49 -4.56
N MET A 46 -5.77 -14.75 -4.81
CA MET A 46 -4.95 -15.93 -4.54
C MET A 46 -5.27 -17.05 -5.52
N SER A 47 -4.28 -17.57 -6.24
CA SER A 47 -4.42 -18.76 -7.08
C SER A 47 -4.39 -20.06 -6.25
N GLN A 48 -4.89 -21.16 -6.80
CA GLN A 48 -4.89 -22.46 -6.10
C GLN A 48 -3.47 -22.99 -5.84
N ILE A 49 -2.49 -22.63 -6.68
CA ILE A 49 -1.10 -23.05 -6.50
C ILE A 49 -0.48 -22.26 -5.35
N GLU A 50 -0.67 -20.94 -5.32
CA GLU A 50 -0.18 -20.10 -4.23
C GLU A 50 -0.80 -20.52 -2.89
N ASP A 51 -2.11 -20.79 -2.85
CA ASP A 51 -2.84 -21.26 -1.66
C ASP A 51 -2.20 -22.52 -1.05
N ARG A 52 -1.88 -23.52 -1.89
CA ARG A 52 -1.17 -24.73 -1.44
C ARG A 52 0.25 -24.49 -0.94
N LEU A 53 0.93 -23.46 -1.46
CA LEU A 53 2.27 -23.11 -0.99
C LEU A 53 2.20 -22.43 0.39
N LEU A 54 1.15 -21.65 0.66
CA LEU A 54 0.93 -21.03 1.98
C LEU A 54 0.81 -22.09 3.08
N ASP A 55 0.07 -23.17 2.83
CA ASP A 55 -0.12 -24.28 3.77
C ASP A 55 1.19 -25.00 4.19
N THR A 56 2.29 -24.76 3.45
CA THR A 56 3.58 -25.42 3.67
C THR A 56 4.66 -24.52 4.27
N GLU A 57 4.29 -23.36 4.84
CA GLU A 57 5.21 -22.30 5.31
C GLU A 57 6.13 -21.74 4.19
N GLN A 58 5.69 -21.87 2.93
CA GLN A 58 6.42 -21.42 1.74
C GLN A 58 5.93 -20.04 1.24
N SER A 59 5.26 -19.26 2.08
CA SER A 59 4.72 -17.93 1.76
C SER A 59 5.75 -17.00 1.12
N LYS A 60 7.01 -17.03 1.60
CA LYS A 60 8.13 -16.28 1.02
C LYS A 60 8.35 -16.52 -0.47
N TYR A 61 8.05 -17.72 -0.99
CA TYR A 61 8.18 -18.01 -2.42
C TYR A 61 7.04 -17.39 -3.23
N VAL A 62 5.84 -17.35 -2.67
CA VAL A 62 4.69 -16.65 -3.28
C VAL A 62 5.01 -15.15 -3.40
N GLU A 63 5.52 -14.54 -2.34
CA GLU A 63 5.94 -13.12 -2.38
C GLU A 63 7.02 -12.88 -3.42
N LYS A 64 8.09 -13.70 -3.44
CA LYS A 64 9.16 -13.59 -4.44
C LYS A 64 8.64 -13.66 -5.87
N ILE A 65 7.73 -14.60 -6.16
CA ILE A 65 7.15 -14.73 -7.50
C ILE A 65 6.35 -13.50 -7.88
N ARG A 66 5.55 -12.95 -6.95
CA ARG A 66 4.82 -11.71 -7.18
C ARG A 66 5.77 -10.54 -7.44
N ASP A 67 6.79 -10.39 -6.60
CA ASP A 67 7.78 -9.32 -6.72
C ASP A 67 8.55 -9.40 -8.06
N MET A 68 8.87 -10.61 -8.55
CA MET A 68 9.52 -10.82 -9.85
C MET A 68 8.66 -10.38 -11.05
N LEU A 69 7.33 -10.46 -10.94
CA LEU A 69 6.43 -10.12 -12.04
C LEU A 69 6.13 -8.61 -12.10
N MET A 70 6.18 -7.92 -10.96
CA MET A 70 5.73 -6.53 -10.85
C MET A 70 6.46 -5.53 -11.76
N PRO A 71 7.77 -5.58 -12.02
CA PRO A 71 8.44 -4.59 -12.87
C PRO A 71 7.78 -4.44 -14.25
N ALA A 72 7.40 -5.54 -14.89
CA ALA A 72 6.73 -5.49 -16.19
C ALA A 72 5.30 -4.94 -16.09
N LEU A 73 4.58 -5.31 -15.02
CA LEU A 73 3.18 -4.87 -14.81
C LEU A 73 3.10 -3.38 -14.45
N ILE A 74 4.07 -2.87 -13.69
CA ILE A 74 4.16 -1.46 -13.32
C ILE A 74 4.24 -0.60 -14.57
N GLU A 75 5.11 -0.95 -15.53
CA GLU A 75 5.24 -0.19 -16.78
C GLU A 75 3.93 -0.20 -17.59
N GLU A 76 3.28 -1.35 -17.71
CA GLU A 76 1.98 -1.45 -18.40
C GLU A 76 0.91 -0.60 -17.73
N ILE A 77 0.85 -0.60 -16.39
CA ILE A 77 -0.09 0.19 -15.61
C ILE A 77 0.21 1.69 -15.72
N LYS A 78 1.49 2.10 -15.65
CA LYS A 78 1.88 3.51 -15.83
C LYS A 78 1.47 4.03 -17.21
N VAL A 79 1.68 3.24 -18.27
CA VAL A 79 1.25 3.60 -19.63
C VAL A 79 -0.27 3.77 -19.71
N TYR A 80 -1.04 2.85 -19.12
CA TYR A 80 -2.50 2.97 -19.09
C TYR A 80 -2.97 4.22 -18.34
N ILE A 81 -2.41 4.48 -17.15
CA ILE A 81 -2.74 5.69 -16.37
C ILE A 81 -2.43 6.95 -17.18
N GLN A 82 -1.28 7.00 -17.86
CA GLN A 82 -0.92 8.13 -18.71
C GLN A 82 -1.93 8.34 -19.85
N MET A 83 -2.31 7.27 -20.56
CA MET A 83 -3.16 7.36 -21.75
C MET A 83 -4.63 7.63 -21.43
N ASP A 84 -5.19 6.97 -20.42
CA ASP A 84 -6.63 6.99 -20.12
C ASP A 84 -6.99 7.99 -19.01
N ILE A 85 -6.09 8.20 -18.05
CA ILE A 85 -6.32 9.11 -16.93
C ILE A 85 -5.70 10.48 -17.21
N GLY A 86 -4.58 10.53 -17.92
CA GLY A 86 -3.88 11.75 -18.31
C GLY A 86 -2.94 12.28 -17.23
N VAL A 87 -2.34 11.38 -16.43
CA VAL A 87 -1.46 11.70 -15.31
C VAL A 87 -0.18 10.89 -15.43
N THR A 88 0.96 11.56 -15.31
CA THR A 88 2.27 10.88 -15.28
C THR A 88 2.55 10.37 -13.87
N ILE A 89 2.93 9.09 -13.75
CA ILE A 89 3.25 8.45 -12.46
C ILE A 89 4.76 8.34 -12.30
N ASP A 90 5.27 9.06 -11.31
CA ASP A 90 6.70 9.05 -10.95
C ASP A 90 7.00 7.85 -10.06
N GLU A 91 6.22 7.67 -9.00
CA GLU A 91 6.45 6.62 -8.00
C GLU A 91 5.33 5.58 -8.01
N PHE A 92 5.71 4.31 -7.87
CA PHE A 92 4.76 3.19 -7.82
C PHE A 92 5.14 2.25 -6.67
N TYR A 93 4.21 2.10 -5.74
CA TYR A 93 4.34 1.25 -4.57
C TYR A 93 3.31 0.13 -4.65
N TYR A 94 3.68 -1.05 -4.17
CA TYR A 94 2.78 -2.20 -4.12
C TYR A 94 3.08 -3.07 -2.92
N ASP A 95 2.07 -3.78 -2.45
CA ASP A 95 2.22 -4.74 -1.36
C ASP A 95 1.08 -5.75 -1.39
N TRP A 96 1.33 -6.92 -0.80
CA TRP A 96 0.42 -8.06 -0.77
C TRP A 96 0.14 -8.45 0.67
N ASN A 97 -1.09 -8.83 0.97
CA ASN A 97 -1.44 -9.50 2.20
C ASN A 97 -1.94 -10.90 1.84
N LEU A 98 -1.06 -11.88 2.01
CA LEU A 98 -1.33 -13.27 1.66
C LEU A 98 -2.33 -13.93 2.64
N GLU A 99 -2.45 -13.45 3.87
CA GLU A 99 -3.43 -13.97 4.83
C GLU A 99 -4.86 -13.54 4.47
N SER A 100 -5.03 -12.28 4.06
CA SER A 100 -6.34 -11.74 3.67
C SER A 100 -6.62 -11.82 2.17
N HIS A 101 -5.77 -12.52 1.40
CA HIS A 101 -5.88 -12.66 -0.06
C HIS A 101 -6.09 -11.31 -0.78
N SER A 102 -5.34 -10.29 -0.38
CA SER A 102 -5.52 -8.93 -0.89
C SER A 102 -4.21 -8.30 -1.32
N GLY A 103 -4.31 -7.19 -2.04
CA GLY A 103 -3.14 -6.41 -2.44
C GLY A 103 -3.49 -4.96 -2.64
N MET A 104 -2.46 -4.13 -2.71
CA MET A 104 -2.60 -2.73 -3.02
C MET A 104 -1.57 -2.23 -4.01
N PHE A 105 -1.94 -1.15 -4.71
CA PHE A 105 -1.03 -0.24 -5.39
C PHE A 105 -1.24 1.18 -4.88
N VAL A 106 -0.15 1.94 -4.77
CA VAL A 106 -0.17 3.39 -4.56
C VAL A 106 0.74 4.03 -5.60
N CYS A 107 0.15 4.82 -6.48
CA CYS A 107 0.85 5.59 -7.50
C CYS A 107 0.86 7.06 -7.06
N ILE A 108 2.00 7.72 -7.18
CA ILE A 108 2.17 9.12 -6.82
C ILE A 108 2.66 9.89 -8.04
N SER A 109 1.95 10.96 -8.38
CA SER A 109 2.32 11.92 -9.43
C SER A 109 2.91 13.19 -8.83
N THR A 110 3.95 13.72 -9.44
CA THR A 110 4.55 15.02 -9.11
C THR A 110 3.88 16.20 -9.83
N GLU A 111 2.98 15.93 -10.78
CA GLU A 111 2.29 16.97 -11.57
C GLU A 111 1.28 17.78 -10.74
N ALA A 112 0.79 17.20 -9.64
CA ALA A 112 -0.18 17.84 -8.74
C ALA A 112 0.42 17.97 -7.34
N ALA A 113 0.36 19.18 -6.78
CA ALA A 113 0.63 19.36 -5.36
C ALA A 113 -0.44 18.62 -4.54
N PRO A 114 -0.08 17.95 -3.44
CA PRO A 114 -1.06 17.42 -2.51
C PRO A 114 -1.94 18.53 -1.96
N GLU A 115 -3.25 18.42 -2.17
CA GLU A 115 -4.22 19.22 -1.42
C GLU A 115 -4.16 18.77 0.04
N TYR A 116 -3.51 19.57 0.87
CA TYR A 116 -3.44 19.31 2.30
C TYR A 116 -4.79 19.63 2.94
N SER A 117 -5.62 18.60 3.11
CA SER A 117 -6.82 18.68 3.92
C SER A 117 -6.63 17.85 5.19
N PRO A 118 -6.47 18.47 6.37
CA PRO A 118 -6.32 17.72 7.60
C PRO A 118 -7.61 16.95 7.90
N TYR A 119 -7.47 15.72 8.36
CA TYR A 119 -8.58 14.90 8.84
C TYR A 119 -8.60 14.85 10.37
N GLN A 120 -9.72 14.40 10.93
CA GLN A 120 -9.91 14.32 12.36
C GLN A 120 -8.82 13.47 13.02
N ASN A 121 -8.22 14.00 14.10
CA ASN A 121 -7.16 13.34 14.88
C ASN A 121 -5.89 12.97 14.08
N GLN A 122 -5.62 13.62 12.94
CA GLN A 122 -4.43 13.35 12.11
C GLN A 122 -3.11 13.38 12.91
N GLU A 123 -2.91 14.34 13.81
CA GLU A 123 -1.71 14.38 14.65
C GLU A 123 -1.59 13.19 15.61
N ALA A 124 -2.72 12.65 16.10
CA ALA A 124 -2.71 11.47 16.95
C ALA A 124 -2.35 10.22 16.14
N VAL A 125 -2.86 10.11 14.91
CA VAL A 125 -2.47 9.06 13.96
C VAL A 125 -0.98 9.15 13.65
N HIS A 126 -0.43 10.35 13.40
CA HIS A 126 1.00 10.53 13.18
C HIS A 126 1.85 10.09 14.37
N LYS A 127 1.45 10.48 15.59
CA LYS A 127 2.14 10.03 16.82
C LYS A 127 2.14 8.50 16.95
N GLU A 128 1.03 7.86 16.62
CA GLU A 128 0.92 6.40 16.66
C GLU A 128 1.80 5.74 15.58
N VAL A 129 1.84 6.28 14.37
CA VAL A 129 2.76 5.84 13.30
C VAL A 129 4.22 5.98 13.74
N ILE A 130 4.58 7.09 14.40
CA ILE A 130 5.93 7.31 14.94
C ILE A 130 6.25 6.27 16.01
N GLN A 131 5.28 5.93 16.87
CA GLN A 131 5.44 4.90 17.90
C GLN A 131 5.70 3.52 17.28
N VAL A 132 4.91 3.11 16.28
CA VAL A 132 5.15 1.87 15.52
C VAL A 132 6.57 1.85 14.92
N SER A 133 6.99 2.95 14.31
CA SER A 133 8.34 3.06 13.74
C SER A 133 9.45 3.00 14.79
N LEU A 134 9.26 3.60 15.97
CA LEU A 134 10.20 3.50 17.10
C LEU A 134 10.35 2.06 17.60
N GLU A 135 9.26 1.31 17.64
CA GLU A 135 9.28 -0.11 18.06
C GLU A 135 9.93 -1.02 17.01
N ALA A 136 9.80 -0.67 15.73
CA ALA A 136 10.49 -1.36 14.65
C ALA A 136 12.00 -1.05 14.66
N GLU A 137 12.39 0.22 14.78
CA GLU A 137 13.78 0.67 14.63
C GLU A 137 14.08 2.07 15.19
N LYS A 138 13.41 3.11 14.66
CA LYS A 138 13.64 4.54 14.93
C LYS A 138 12.42 5.35 14.51
N ALA A 139 12.28 6.55 15.05
CA ALA A 139 11.30 7.52 14.53
C ALA A 139 11.67 7.93 13.09
N PRO A 140 10.70 8.07 12.19
CA PRO A 140 10.93 8.70 10.89
C PRO A 140 11.26 10.19 11.08
N GLY A 141 11.98 10.78 10.13
CA GLY A 141 12.22 12.22 10.12
C GLY A 141 10.94 13.01 9.88
N GLU A 142 10.08 12.51 9.00
CA GLU A 142 8.80 13.13 8.65
C GLU A 142 7.69 12.10 8.46
N VAL A 143 6.46 12.50 8.81
CA VAL A 143 5.24 11.73 8.54
C VAL A 143 4.23 12.65 7.86
N HIS A 144 3.72 12.20 6.71
CA HIS A 144 2.61 12.82 6.02
C HIS A 144 1.48 11.81 5.86
N SER A 145 0.23 12.28 5.83
CA SER A 145 -0.88 11.38 5.55
C SER A 145 -2.07 12.10 4.95
N SER A 146 -2.77 11.44 4.04
CA SER A 146 -3.91 11.98 3.31
C SER A 146 -5.06 10.98 3.33
N LEU A 147 -6.18 11.34 3.95
CA LEU A 147 -7.40 10.56 3.92
C LEU A 147 -8.12 10.82 2.59
N LEU A 148 -7.90 9.95 1.61
CA LEU A 148 -8.37 10.13 0.24
C LEU A 148 -9.90 10.02 0.15
N ASN A 149 -10.46 9.16 0.98
CA ASN A 149 -11.89 8.98 1.19
C ASN A 149 -12.08 8.27 2.55
N PRO A 150 -13.32 8.12 3.06
CA PRO A 150 -13.57 7.48 4.36
C PRO A 150 -13.05 6.04 4.52
N ARG A 151 -12.62 5.37 3.44
CA ARG A 151 -12.13 3.98 3.42
C ARG A 151 -10.64 3.86 3.13
N THR A 152 -9.95 4.94 2.76
CA THR A 152 -8.58 4.87 2.25
C THR A 152 -7.73 6.00 2.81
N LEU A 153 -6.75 5.64 3.62
CA LEU A 153 -5.75 6.56 4.17
C LEU A 153 -4.36 6.19 3.64
N VAL A 154 -3.70 7.15 2.99
CA VAL A 154 -2.29 7.03 2.59
C VAL A 154 -1.44 7.67 3.66
N ILE A 155 -0.34 7.02 4.04
CA ILE A 155 0.67 7.53 4.97
C ILE A 155 2.03 7.43 4.29
N ILE A 156 2.83 8.48 4.35
CA ILE A 156 4.20 8.53 3.84
C ILE A 156 5.12 8.83 5.01
N ARG A 157 6.22 8.09 5.11
CA ARG A 157 7.29 8.34 6.08
C ARG A 157 8.61 8.53 5.32
N ASN A 158 9.36 9.55 5.68
CA ASN A 158 10.71 9.80 5.16
C ASN A 158 11.76 9.62 6.26
N GLU A 159 13.00 9.37 5.87
CA GLU A 159 14.15 9.14 6.75
C GLU A 159 13.89 8.00 7.74
N ILE A 160 13.53 6.84 7.22
CA ILE A 160 13.16 5.66 8.02
C ILE A 160 14.38 4.78 8.35
N LEU A 161 15.39 4.74 7.50
CA LEU A 161 16.46 3.74 7.60
C LEU A 161 17.49 4.04 8.70
N VAL A 162 17.97 2.98 9.35
CA VAL A 162 19.14 3.00 10.24
C VAL A 162 20.43 2.55 9.53
N ALA A 163 21.58 2.75 10.18
CA ALA A 163 22.89 2.49 9.58
C ALA A 163 23.10 1.03 9.14
N VAL A 164 22.60 0.06 9.91
CA VAL A 164 22.74 -1.37 9.56
C VAL A 164 21.94 -1.75 8.33
N GLU A 165 20.74 -1.18 8.15
CA GLU A 165 19.91 -1.43 6.97
C GLU A 165 20.52 -0.81 5.72
N LYS A 166 21.03 0.42 5.83
CA LYS A 166 21.78 1.07 4.74
C LYS A 166 22.97 0.22 4.29
N GLU A 167 23.62 -0.46 5.22
CA GLU A 167 24.71 -1.38 4.91
C GLU A 167 24.23 -2.69 4.25
N LEU A 168 23.12 -3.27 4.71
CA LEU A 168 22.51 -4.44 4.05
C LEU A 168 22.13 -4.16 2.59
N ILE A 169 21.58 -2.97 2.33
CA ILE A 169 21.24 -2.52 0.97
C ILE A 169 22.51 -2.45 0.11
N ARG A 170 23.59 -1.82 0.61
CA ARG A 170 24.88 -1.72 -0.11
C ARG A 170 25.51 -3.08 -0.41
N GLN A 171 25.30 -4.06 0.46
CA GLN A 171 25.82 -5.42 0.28
C GLN A 171 24.98 -6.26 -0.69
N GLY A 172 23.91 -5.70 -1.27
CA GLY A 172 23.07 -6.39 -2.25
C GLY A 172 21.96 -7.24 -1.63
N TYR A 173 21.52 -6.92 -0.41
CA TYR A 173 20.42 -7.62 0.27
C TYR A 173 19.12 -6.81 0.46
N PRO A 174 18.70 -5.91 -0.47
CA PRO A 174 17.46 -5.14 -0.28
C PRO A 174 16.22 -6.05 -0.24
N GLU A 175 16.20 -7.15 -0.99
CA GLU A 175 15.06 -8.09 -1.01
C GLU A 175 14.84 -8.74 0.37
N VAL A 176 15.92 -9.19 1.02
CA VAL A 176 15.86 -9.79 2.36
C VAL A 176 15.38 -8.76 3.38
N LEU A 177 15.86 -7.52 3.25
CA LEU A 177 15.42 -6.42 4.10
C LEU A 177 13.92 -6.13 3.90
N THR A 178 13.43 -6.07 2.65
CA THR A 178 12.00 -5.88 2.34
C THR A 178 11.13 -6.94 3.00
N LEU A 179 11.48 -8.23 2.87
CA LEU A 179 10.73 -9.33 3.48
C LEU A 179 10.68 -9.18 5.01
N ALA A 180 11.83 -8.93 5.64
CA ALA A 180 11.91 -8.78 7.09
C ALA A 180 11.13 -7.56 7.61
N LYS A 181 11.23 -6.41 6.93
CA LYS A 181 10.48 -5.19 7.28
C LYS A 181 8.98 -5.37 7.07
N ARG A 182 8.56 -6.05 5.99
CA ARG A 182 7.16 -6.36 5.71
C ARG A 182 6.51 -7.12 6.83
N ASP A 183 7.13 -8.21 7.29
CA ASP A 183 6.61 -9.02 8.39
C ASP A 183 6.59 -8.25 9.72
N LEU A 184 7.67 -7.54 10.04
CA LEU A 184 7.79 -6.77 11.27
C LEU A 184 6.77 -5.63 11.35
N GLU A 185 6.74 -4.76 10.35
CA GLU A 185 5.96 -3.54 10.39
C GLU A 185 4.46 -3.83 10.32
N LYS A 186 4.02 -4.76 9.45
CA LYS A 186 2.60 -5.13 9.40
C LYS A 186 2.12 -5.66 10.75
N ARG A 187 2.91 -6.53 11.38
CA ARG A 187 2.57 -7.06 12.71
C ARG A 187 2.45 -5.93 13.74
N LEU A 188 3.41 -5.01 13.80
CA LEU A 188 3.36 -3.87 14.72
C LEU A 188 2.15 -2.95 14.43
N PHE A 189 1.87 -2.63 13.17
CA PHE A 189 0.66 -1.86 12.82
C PHE A 189 -0.62 -2.54 13.31
N MET A 190 -0.70 -3.87 13.22
CA MET A 190 -1.84 -4.63 13.72
C MET A 190 -1.90 -4.70 15.26
N GLU A 191 -0.75 -4.72 15.96
CA GLU A 191 -0.68 -4.60 17.42
C GLU A 191 -1.22 -3.23 17.90
N HIS A 192 -0.98 -2.17 17.13
CA HIS A 192 -1.46 -0.80 17.36
C HIS A 192 -2.87 -0.52 16.79
N ARG A 193 -3.54 -1.53 16.24
CA ARG A 193 -4.87 -1.42 15.63
C ARG A 193 -5.89 -0.71 16.55
N PRO A 194 -6.03 -1.03 17.85
CA PRO A 194 -7.03 -0.38 18.70
C PRO A 194 -6.89 1.15 18.79
N GLN A 195 -5.66 1.65 18.76
CA GLN A 195 -5.35 3.08 18.80
C GLN A 195 -5.71 3.74 17.48
N PHE A 196 -5.31 3.13 16.36
CA PHE A 196 -5.68 3.63 15.03
C PHE A 196 -7.20 3.69 14.84
N GLU A 197 -7.92 2.62 15.20
CA GLU A 197 -9.38 2.58 15.09
C GLU A 197 -10.06 3.66 15.95
N ARG A 198 -9.53 3.90 17.16
CA ARG A 198 -10.01 4.97 18.03
C ARG A 198 -9.79 6.36 17.43
N TYR A 199 -8.62 6.63 16.88
CA TYR A 199 -8.30 7.95 16.32
C TYR A 199 -9.04 8.22 15.01
N LEU A 200 -9.20 7.19 14.17
CA LEU A 200 -9.83 7.30 12.85
C LEU A 200 -11.36 7.17 12.89
N ASP A 201 -11.93 6.72 14.01
CA ASP A 201 -13.36 6.39 14.15
C ASP A 201 -13.86 5.44 13.03
N ALA A 202 -13.02 4.45 12.72
CA ALA A 202 -13.28 3.44 11.71
C ALA A 202 -12.56 2.14 12.07
N GLU A 203 -13.11 1.01 11.66
CA GLU A 203 -12.43 -0.28 11.76
C GLU A 203 -11.26 -0.33 10.76
N LEU A 204 -10.09 -0.78 11.22
CA LEU A 204 -8.89 -0.95 10.37
C LEU A 204 -8.94 -2.36 9.76
N GLU A 205 -9.40 -2.44 8.51
CA GLU A 205 -9.61 -3.70 7.81
C GLU A 205 -8.28 -4.28 7.31
N ASN A 206 -7.37 -3.43 6.80
CA ASN A 206 -6.08 -3.89 6.30
C ASN A 206 -5.00 -2.80 6.38
N VAL A 207 -3.75 -3.24 6.45
CA VAL A 207 -2.57 -2.39 6.42
C VAL A 207 -1.58 -2.96 5.41
N PHE A 208 -1.11 -2.07 4.54
CA PHE A 208 -0.08 -2.37 3.56
C PHE A 208 1.10 -1.41 3.74
N ALA A 209 2.30 -1.88 3.44
CA ALA A 209 3.52 -1.09 3.53
C ALA A 209 4.48 -1.46 2.38
N SER A 210 5.07 -0.44 1.76
CA SER A 210 6.07 -0.57 0.70
C SER A 210 7.17 0.46 0.94
N TRP A 211 8.40 0.12 0.55
CA TRP A 211 9.58 0.94 0.79
C TRP A 211 10.26 1.30 -0.52
N ASP A 212 10.78 2.53 -0.57
CA ASP A 212 11.78 2.96 -1.53
C ASP A 212 13.06 3.27 -0.74
N PHE A 213 13.99 2.32 -0.77
CA PHE A 213 15.23 2.42 -0.01
C PHE A 213 16.23 3.41 -0.61
N GLU A 214 16.11 3.73 -1.90
CA GLU A 214 16.96 4.75 -2.54
C GLU A 214 16.56 6.14 -2.05
N GLN A 215 15.26 6.37 -1.90
CA GLN A 215 14.70 7.63 -1.40
C GLN A 215 14.60 7.72 0.13
N ASP A 216 14.99 6.67 0.87
CA ASP A 216 14.81 6.57 2.34
C ASP A 216 13.36 6.87 2.75
N LYS A 217 12.42 6.23 2.05
CA LYS A 217 10.99 6.52 2.09
C LYS A 217 10.16 5.25 2.20
N SER A 218 9.01 5.36 2.85
CA SER A 218 7.98 4.32 2.81
C SER A 218 6.59 4.90 2.62
N VAL A 219 5.72 4.09 2.03
CA VAL A 219 4.32 4.39 1.80
C VAL A 219 3.49 3.27 2.41
N CYS A 220 2.55 3.65 3.27
CA CYS A 220 1.56 2.78 3.86
C CYS A 220 0.17 3.13 3.32
N LEU A 221 -0.68 2.12 3.18
CA LEU A 221 -2.09 2.28 2.83
C LEU A 221 -2.95 1.55 3.84
N PHE A 222 -3.79 2.29 4.52
CA PHE A 222 -4.78 1.75 5.44
C PHE A 222 -6.11 1.64 4.72
N ILE A 223 -6.71 0.45 4.79
CA ILE A 223 -8.07 0.19 4.34
C ILE A 223 -8.97 0.24 5.56
N LEU A 224 -9.93 1.17 5.51
CA LEU A 224 -10.83 1.49 6.62
C LEU A 224 -12.25 1.06 6.28
N LYS A 225 -12.97 0.64 7.31
CA LYS A 225 -14.40 0.39 7.26
C LYS A 225 -15.08 1.37 8.22
N PRO A 226 -15.72 2.44 7.68
CA PRO A 226 -16.37 3.45 8.48
C PRO A 226 -17.40 2.84 9.45
N ASN A 227 -17.43 3.35 10.67
CA ASN A 227 -18.48 3.03 11.62
C ASN A 227 -19.80 3.62 11.09
N ASN A 228 -20.79 2.78 10.76
CA ASN A 228 -22.11 3.19 10.25
C ASN A 228 -23.00 3.86 11.34
N SER A 229 -22.44 4.83 12.07
CA SER A 229 -23.05 5.37 13.28
C SER A 229 -23.02 6.90 13.27
N ARG A 230 -23.85 7.52 12.41
CA ARG A 230 -24.54 8.83 12.57
C ARG A 230 -25.21 9.27 11.26
N GLN A 231 -26.21 8.50 10.85
CA GLN A 231 -27.38 9.04 10.13
C GLN A 231 -28.62 8.52 10.86
N GLN A 232 -28.84 9.06 12.06
CA GLN A 232 -30.16 9.14 12.72
C GLN A 232 -30.25 10.53 13.32
#